data_AF-A0A7J6RXS4-F1
#
_entry.id   AF-A0A7J6RXS4-F1
#
_cell.length_a   1.000
_cell.length_b   1.000
_cell.length_c   1.000
_cell.angle_alpha   90.00
_cell.angle_beta   90.00
_cell.angle_gamma   90.00
#
_symmetry.space_group_name_H-M   'P 1'
#
loop_
_entity.id
_entity.type
_entity.pdbx_description
1 polymer ?
#
loop_
_entity_poly.entity_id
_entity_poly.type
_entity_poly.pdbx_seq_one_letter_code
_entity_poly.pdbx_strand_id
1 'polypeptide(L)'
;MAIKRFATGYNAEDTLGRLVSSMTMDFEAPHPDMYKFKGTVAPLSNTEDEGFAEGLSINNMLLRGCKLRNTPWAVGVVTYAGYDSKAEMNSRAAGLHPSKHSTVENQQNAYVTWLVILLVILCAIVT
;
A
#
# COMPACT_ATOMS: atom_id res chain seq x y z
N MET A 1 -1.02 -18.05 -6.84
CA MET A 1 0.34 -18.59 -6.83
C MET A 1 1.33 -17.46 -6.55
N ALA A 2 1.57 -17.16 -5.28
CA ALA A 2 2.68 -16.30 -4.85
C ALA A 2 2.99 -16.66 -3.39
N ILE A 3 3.61 -17.83 -3.19
CA ILE A 3 4.12 -18.26 -1.89
C ILE A 3 5.34 -17.38 -1.59
N LYS A 4 5.13 -16.17 -1.06
CA LYS A 4 6.23 -15.34 -0.57
C LYS A 4 6.62 -15.84 0.81
N ARG A 5 7.55 -16.80 0.86
CA ARG A 5 8.31 -17.12 2.07
C ARG A 5 9.22 -15.95 2.41
N PHE A 6 8.69 -14.99 3.16
CA PHE A 6 9.46 -13.84 3.62
C PHE A 6 9.69 -13.95 5.14
N ALA A 7 10.65 -14.79 5.50
CA ALA A 7 11.27 -14.76 6.81
C ALA A 7 12.57 -13.96 6.67
N THR A 8 12.61 -12.74 7.21
CA THR A 8 13.87 -12.00 7.32
C THR A 8 13.87 -11.21 8.62
N GLY A 9 14.86 -11.48 9.47
CA GLY A 9 15.25 -10.59 10.56
C GLY A 9 15.45 -11.20 11.94
N TYR A 10 15.42 -12.52 12.12
CA TYR A 10 15.80 -13.14 13.40
C TYR A 10 16.75 -14.32 13.13
N ASN A 11 17.75 -14.50 13.99
CA ASN A 11 18.74 -15.56 13.84
C ASN A 11 18.02 -16.92 13.75
N ALA A 12 18.43 -17.75 12.80
CA ALA A 12 17.78 -19.03 12.48
C ALA A 12 17.80 -20.06 13.65
N GLU A 13 18.43 -19.72 14.77
CA GLU A 13 18.53 -20.52 15.99
C GLU A 13 17.42 -20.21 17.00
N ASP A 14 16.70 -19.10 16.84
CA ASP A 14 15.60 -18.73 17.71
C ASP A 14 14.32 -19.50 17.35
N THR A 15 13.61 -20.00 18.35
CA THR A 15 12.38 -20.80 18.24
C THR A 15 11.32 -20.18 17.30
N LEU A 16 11.31 -18.85 17.18
CA LEU A 16 10.44 -18.08 16.28
C LEU A 16 10.74 -18.33 14.79
N GLY A 17 12.00 -18.47 14.40
CA GLY A 17 12.39 -18.76 13.02
C GLY A 17 11.91 -20.15 12.57
N ARG A 18 11.95 -21.12 13.49
CA ARG A 18 11.42 -22.48 13.25
C ARG A 18 9.91 -22.47 13.10
N LEU A 19 9.19 -21.72 13.94
CA LEU A 19 7.73 -21.59 13.85
C LEU A 19 7.29 -20.95 12.52
N VAL A 20 7.93 -19.85 12.10
CA VAL A 20 7.65 -19.20 10.81
C VAL A 20 7.95 -20.13 9.63
N SER A 21 9.00 -20.95 9.71
CA SER A 21 9.31 -21.94 8.66
C SER A 21 8.27 -23.05 8.55
N SER A 22 7.62 -23.40 9.67
CA SER A 22 6.58 -24.43 9.75
C SER A 22 5.17 -23.94 9.37
N MET A 23 4.99 -22.69 8.96
CA MET A 23 3.69 -22.11 8.61
C MET A 23 3.69 -21.60 7.17
N THR A 24 2.59 -21.84 6.45
CA THR A 24 2.31 -21.21 5.16
C THR A 24 1.18 -20.21 5.31
N MET A 25 1.29 -19.08 4.60
CA MET A 25 0.32 -18.00 4.66
C MET A 25 -0.09 -17.65 3.24
N ASP A 26 -1.39 -17.76 2.97
CA ASP A 26 -2.00 -17.36 1.72
C ASP A 26 -2.88 -16.14 1.95
N PHE A 27 -2.88 -15.19 1.01
CA PHE A 27 -3.64 -13.95 1.12
C PHE A 27 -4.11 -13.44 -0.24
N GLU A 28 -5.17 -12.64 -0.23
CA GLU A 28 -5.73 -12.00 -1.42
C GLU A 28 -4.73 -11.01 -2.06
N ALA A 29 -4.93 -10.66 -3.33
CA ALA A 29 -4.14 -9.62 -4.00
C ALA A 29 -4.30 -8.24 -3.30
N PRO A 30 -3.29 -7.36 -3.37
CA PRO A 30 -3.35 -6.04 -2.75
C PRO A 30 -4.50 -5.20 -3.35
N HIS A 31 -5.33 -4.62 -2.47
CA HIS A 31 -6.50 -3.82 -2.81
C HIS A 31 -6.52 -2.51 -1.98
N PRO A 32 -6.90 -1.35 -2.57
CA PRO A 32 -6.84 -0.03 -1.90
C PRO A 32 -7.81 0.12 -0.72
N ASP A 33 -8.88 -0.66 -0.69
CA ASP A 33 -9.82 -0.69 0.45
C ASP A 33 -9.08 -1.11 1.74
N MET A 34 -9.09 -0.21 2.73
CA MET A 34 -8.39 -0.38 4.00
C MET A 34 -9.06 -1.41 4.93
N TYR A 35 -10.36 -1.67 4.76
CA TYR A 35 -11.13 -2.52 5.68
C TYR A 35 -11.27 -3.97 5.20
N LYS A 36 -10.95 -4.22 3.93
CA LYS A 36 -11.07 -5.55 3.33
C LYS A 36 -9.72 -6.26 3.33
N PHE A 37 -9.59 -7.32 4.13
CA PHE A 37 -8.46 -8.23 4.09
C PHE A 37 -8.94 -9.65 4.31
N LYS A 38 -8.47 -10.57 3.47
CA LYS A 38 -8.68 -12.01 3.60
C LYS A 38 -7.35 -12.71 3.45
N GLY A 39 -6.99 -13.50 4.46
CA GLY A 39 -5.86 -14.41 4.42
C GLY A 39 -6.17 -15.68 5.19
N THR A 40 -5.34 -16.69 5.00
CA THR A 40 -5.41 -17.96 5.70
C THR A 40 -4.01 -18.37 6.07
N VAL A 41 -3.81 -18.76 7.33
CA VAL A 41 -2.57 -19.38 7.79
C VAL A 41 -2.81 -20.87 8.01
N ALA A 42 -1.96 -21.70 7.44
CA ALA A 42 -2.02 -23.14 7.59
C ALA A 42 -0.67 -23.68 8.09
N PRO A 43 -0.66 -24.59 9.08
CA PRO A 43 0.55 -25.28 9.50
C PRO A 43 1.03 -26.25 8.40
N LEU A 44 2.34 -26.36 8.23
CA LEU A 44 3.00 -27.23 7.25
C LEU A 44 3.21 -28.67 7.78
N SER A 45 2.80 -28.95 9.02
CA SER A 45 2.95 -30.28 9.63
C SER A 45 2.02 -31.28 8.95
N ASN A 46 2.62 -32.26 8.31
CA ASN A 46 1.99 -33.38 7.62
C ASN A 46 1.48 -34.43 8.63
N THR A 47 0.77 -33.97 9.67
CA THR A 47 0.09 -34.85 10.62
C THR A 47 -1.38 -34.81 10.26
N GLU A 48 -1.95 -36.01 10.16
CA GLU A 48 -3.25 -36.36 9.59
C GLU A 48 -4.45 -35.81 10.40
N ASP A 49 -4.18 -34.95 11.38
CA ASP A 49 -5.15 -34.16 12.12
C ASP A 49 -5.39 -32.86 11.33
N GLU A 50 -6.58 -32.79 10.70
CA GLU A 50 -7.12 -31.65 9.97
C GLU A 50 -6.49 -30.32 10.39
N GLY A 51 -5.46 -29.89 9.63
CA GLY A 51 -4.72 -28.68 9.95
C GLY A 51 -5.68 -27.50 10.01
N PHE A 52 -5.89 -26.98 11.22
CA PHE A 52 -6.79 -25.85 11.47
C PHE A 52 -6.27 -24.63 10.70
N ALA A 53 -6.82 -24.43 9.51
CA ALA A 53 -6.54 -23.27 8.68
C ALA A 53 -7.26 -22.08 9.31
N GLU A 54 -6.51 -21.18 9.95
CA GLU A 54 -7.11 -20.04 10.62
C GLU A 54 -7.28 -18.88 9.64
N GLY A 55 -8.52 -18.38 9.56
CA GLY A 55 -8.88 -17.24 8.74
C GLY A 55 -8.39 -15.94 9.35
N LEU A 56 -7.58 -15.20 8.61
CA LEU A 56 -7.15 -13.86 8.96
C LEU A 56 -8.07 -12.82 8.32
N SER A 57 -8.57 -11.92 9.16
CA SER A 57 -9.37 -10.75 8.77
C SER A 57 -8.59 -9.46 9.07
N ILE A 58 -9.18 -8.31 8.76
CA ILE A 58 -8.56 -7.00 8.98
C ILE A 58 -8.16 -6.74 10.43
N ASN A 59 -8.89 -7.32 11.40
CA ASN A 59 -8.57 -7.20 12.83
C ASN A 59 -7.21 -7.80 13.19
N ASN A 60 -6.70 -8.73 12.38
CA ASN A 60 -5.41 -9.40 12.59
C ASN A 60 -4.29 -8.75 11.77
N MET A 61 -4.56 -7.62 11.10
CA MET A 61 -3.61 -6.93 10.23
C MET A 61 -3.29 -5.53 10.77
N LEU A 62 -2.00 -5.22 10.90
CA LEU A 62 -1.53 -3.87 11.22
C LEU A 62 -1.16 -3.13 9.93
N LEU A 63 -1.73 -1.94 9.74
CA LEU A 63 -1.46 -1.10 8.58
C LEU A 63 -0.25 -0.19 8.80
N ARG A 64 0.46 0.16 7.72
CA ARG A 64 1.52 1.17 7.74
C ARG A 64 0.94 2.52 8.19
N GLY A 65 1.50 3.08 9.27
CA GLY A 65 1.03 4.33 9.88
C GLY A 65 0.22 4.14 11.17
N CYS A 66 -0.16 2.91 11.52
CA CYS A 66 -0.75 2.62 12.82
C CYS A 66 0.33 2.67 13.93
N LYS A 67 -0.01 3.28 15.07
CA LYS A 67 0.83 3.30 16.27
C LYS A 67 0.23 2.36 17.31
N LEU A 68 0.99 1.34 17.71
CA LEU A 68 0.63 0.47 18.83
C LEU A 68 0.49 1.32 20.11
N ARG A 69 -0.63 1.12 20.81
CA ARG A 69 -0.92 1.71 22.11
C ARG A 69 -1.23 0.60 23.10
N ASN A 70 -0.96 0.84 24.37
CA ASN A 70 -1.33 -0.07 25.45
C ASN A 70 -0.70 -1.49 25.35
N THR A 71 0.39 -1.64 24.60
CA THR A 71 1.15 -2.88 24.42
C THR A 71 2.65 -2.55 24.35
N PRO A 72 3.52 -3.26 25.11
CA PRO A 72 4.95 -2.95 25.16
C PRO A 72 5.68 -3.35 23.87
N TRP A 73 5.26 -4.45 23.24
CA TRP A 73 5.81 -4.93 21.98
C TRP A 73 4.77 -5.80 21.25
N ALA A 74 4.93 -5.95 19.94
CA ALA A 74 4.15 -6.85 19.12
C ALA A 74 5.09 -7.55 18.12
N VAL A 75 4.82 -8.82 17.83
CA VAL A 75 5.52 -9.61 16.81
C VAL A 75 4.53 -9.96 15.72
N GLY A 76 4.96 -9.85 14.47
CA GLY A 76 4.12 -10.16 13.31
C GLY A 76 4.97 -10.34 12.06
N VAL A 77 4.34 -10.88 11.02
CA VAL A 77 4.96 -11.11 9.70
C VAL A 77 4.50 -10.03 8.73
N VAL A 78 5.41 -9.55 7.89
CA VAL A 78 5.11 -8.56 6.86
C VAL A 78 4.46 -9.25 5.66
N THR A 79 3.19 -8.91 5.38
CA THR A 79 2.44 -9.45 4.23
C THR A 79 2.60 -8.58 2.97
N TYR A 80 2.34 -7.27 3.09
CA TYR A 80 2.52 -6.30 2.01
C TYR A 80 3.63 -5.30 2.35
N ALA A 81 4.56 -5.10 1.42
CA ALA A 81 5.68 -4.17 1.59
C ALA A 81 5.70 -3.13 0.46
N GLY A 82 6.13 -1.91 0.80
CA GLY A 82 6.30 -0.82 -0.17
C GLY A 82 4.98 -0.39 -0.83
N TYR A 83 4.98 -0.34 -2.17
CA TYR A 83 3.86 0.13 -2.99
C TYR A 83 2.62 -0.77 -2.95
N ASP A 84 2.79 -2.03 -2.56
CA ASP A 84 1.70 -2.98 -2.41
C ASP A 84 0.96 -2.81 -1.07
N SER A 85 1.48 -1.95 -0.18
CA SER A 85 0.80 -1.66 1.09
C SER A 85 -0.49 -0.87 0.84
N LYS A 86 -1.57 -1.28 1.52
CA LYS A 86 -2.89 -0.63 1.43
C LYS A 86 -2.82 0.89 1.63
N ALA A 87 -1.94 1.36 2.53
CA ALA A 87 -1.72 2.77 2.79
C ALA A 87 -1.15 3.51 1.57
N GLU A 88 -0.15 2.91 0.90
CA GLU A 88 0.44 3.49 -0.30
C GLU A 88 -0.52 3.39 -1.49
N MET A 89 -1.32 2.34 -1.63
CA MET A 89 -2.33 2.27 -2.69
C MET A 89 -3.42 3.33 -2.53
N ASN A 90 -3.89 3.56 -1.30
CA ASN A 90 -4.87 4.61 -1.01
C ASN A 90 -4.25 6.01 -1.21
N SER A 91 -2.99 6.19 -0.81
CA SER A 91 -2.25 7.43 -1.04
C SER A 91 -1.86 7.64 -2.51
N ARG A 92 -1.68 6.58 -3.31
CA ARG A 92 -1.33 6.63 -4.73
C ARG A 92 -2.53 6.83 -5.65
N ALA A 93 -3.76 6.73 -5.16
CA ALA A 93 -4.87 7.44 -5.80
C ALA A 93 -4.62 8.97 -5.84
N ALA A 94 -3.78 9.50 -4.92
CA ALA A 94 -3.21 10.84 -5.03
C ALA A 94 -1.83 10.87 -5.72
N GLY A 95 -1.37 9.73 -6.26
CA GLY A 95 -0.09 9.49 -6.93
C GLY A 95 -0.12 9.73 -8.44
N LEU A 96 -1.30 9.94 -9.03
CA LEU A 96 -1.41 10.99 -10.04
C LEU A 96 -1.46 12.29 -9.26
N HIS A 97 -0.36 12.70 -8.62
CA HIS A 97 -0.27 14.03 -8.05
C HIS A 97 -0.53 14.95 -9.23
N PRO A 98 -1.72 15.60 -9.34
CA PRO A 98 -1.81 16.71 -10.25
C PRO A 98 -0.75 17.65 -9.69
N SER A 99 0.25 18.03 -10.49
CA SER A 99 1.19 19.08 -10.09
C SER A 99 0.36 20.13 -9.37
N LYS A 100 0.65 20.35 -8.08
CA LYS A 100 -0.09 21.29 -7.24
C LYS A 100 0.16 22.67 -7.83
N HIS A 101 -0.54 22.96 -8.92
CA HIS A 101 -0.51 24.24 -9.57
C HIS A 101 -1.27 25.15 -8.63
N SER A 102 -0.62 26.22 -8.22
CA SER A 102 -1.33 27.23 -7.45
C SER A 102 -2.48 27.73 -8.31
N THR A 103 -3.62 28.03 -7.71
CA THR A 103 -4.74 28.65 -8.41
C THR A 103 -4.29 29.91 -9.17
N VAL A 104 -3.26 30.59 -8.67
CA VAL A 104 -2.63 31.76 -9.28
C VAL A 104 -1.84 31.41 -10.57
N GLU A 105 -1.16 30.27 -10.63
CA GLU A 105 -0.44 29.83 -11.83
C GLU A 105 -1.40 29.48 -12.98
N ASN A 106 -2.54 28.84 -12.65
CA ASN A 106 -3.60 28.60 -13.64
C ASN A 106 -4.20 29.92 -14.15
N GLN A 107 -4.38 30.90 -13.25
CA GLN A 107 -4.87 32.23 -13.62
C GLN A 107 -3.86 33.02 -14.46
N GLN A 108 -2.57 32.91 -14.16
CA GLN A 108 -1.50 33.54 -14.94
C GLN A 108 -1.44 32.99 -16.37
N ASN A 109 -1.58 31.67 -16.53
CA ASN A 109 -1.63 31.05 -17.87
C ASN A 109 -2.83 31.55 -18.69
N ALA A 110 -3.97 31.83 -18.04
CA ALA A 110 -5.13 32.42 -18.70
C ALA A 110 -4.86 33.87 -19.16
N TYR A 111 -4.21 34.70 -18.34
CA TYR A 111 -3.85 36.07 -18.74
C TYR A 111 -2.86 36.08 -19.92
N VAL A 112 -1.84 35.22 -19.90
CA VAL A 112 -0.89 35.11 -21.02
C VAL A 112 -1.60 34.71 -22.31
N THR A 113 -2.56 33.78 -22.24
CA THR A 113 -3.36 33.37 -23.40
C THR A 113 -4.17 34.54 -23.98
N TRP A 114 -4.83 35.33 -23.13
CA TRP A 114 -5.57 36.53 -23.55
C TRP A 114 -4.68 37.58 -24.21
N LEU A 115 -3.47 37.81 -23.67
CA LEU A 115 -2.51 38.75 -24.24
C LEU A 115 -2.05 38.34 -25.64
N VAL A 116 -1.79 37.04 -25.86
CA VAL A 116 -1.42 36.52 -27.20
C VAL A 116 -2.55 36.72 -28.21
N ILE A 117 -3.80 36.44 -27.83
CA ILE A 117 -4.96 36.64 -28.71
C ILE A 117 -5.11 38.13 -29.08
N LEU A 118 -5.03 39.01 -28.09
CA LEU A 118 -5.13 40.46 -28.31
C LEU A 118 -4.03 40.97 -29.24
N LEU A 119 -2.80 40.48 -29.07
CA LEU A 119 -1.67 40.83 -29.92
C LEU A 119 -1.91 40.45 -31.39
N VAL A 120 -2.42 39.24 -31.64
CA VAL A 120 -2.75 38.77 -33.01
C VAL A 120 -3.82 39.65 -33.65
N ILE A 121 -4.85 40.03 -32.89
CA ILE A 121 -5.92 40.92 -33.37
C ILE A 121 -5.37 42.29 -33.75
N LEU A 122 -4.55 42.91 -32.89
CA LEU A 122 -3.94 44.21 -33.19
C LEU A 122 -3.04 44.13 -34.44
N CYS A 123 -2.26 43.06 -34.57
CA CYS A 123 -1.41 42.85 -35.75
C CYS A 123 -2.25 42.69 -37.03
N ALA A 124 -3.41 42.03 -36.96
CA ALA A 124 -4.32 41.88 -38.09
C ALA A 124 -5.08 43.18 -38.45
N ILE A 125 -5.30 44.08 -37.48
CA ILE A 125 -5.97 45.38 -37.71
C ILE A 125 -4.99 46.40 -38.30
N VAL A 126 -3.72 46.36 -37.90
CA VAL A 126 -2.69 47.30 -38.36
C VAL A 126 -2.09 46.91 -39.71
N THR A 127 -2.20 45.63 -40.10
CA THR A 127 -1.79 45.11 -41.42
C THR A 127 -2.90 45.34 -42.44
#